data_AF-D9XB47-F1
#
_entry.id   AF-D9XB47-F1
#
_cell.length_a   1.000
_cell.length_b   1.000
_cell.length_c   1.000
_cell.angle_alpha   90.00
_cell.angle_beta   90.00
_cell.angle_gamma   90.00
#
_symmetry.space_group_name_H-M   'P 1'
#
loop_
_entity.id
_entity.type
_entity.pdbx_description
1 polymer ?
#
loop_
_entity_poly.entity_id
_entity_poly.type
_entity_poly.pdbx_seq_one_letter_code
_entity_poly.pdbx_strand_id
1 'polypeptide(L)'
;MHTRDALAAGESVERIVQLGAWEESRHFYTEKELAALELTEAVTVLTDGFVPDEVYAKAEKHFEEAELAQLIAAITVINAWNRFGVTCRMAPGHYRPGQYK
;
A
#
# COMPACT_ATOMS: atom_id res chain seq x y z
N MET A 1 -2.90 8.55 -9.39
CA MET A 1 -2.90 7.40 -10.32
C MET A 1 -3.68 6.26 -9.70
N HIS A 2 -3.16 5.63 -8.64
CA HIS A 2 -3.72 4.44 -7.98
C HIS A 2 -5.18 4.55 -7.52
N THR A 3 -5.65 5.70 -7.05
CA THR A 3 -7.09 5.91 -6.74
C THR A 3 -7.99 5.59 -7.95
N ARG A 4 -7.56 5.99 -9.16
CA ARG A 4 -8.35 5.72 -10.38
C ARG A 4 -8.35 4.24 -10.73
N ASP A 5 -7.24 3.54 -10.49
CA ASP A 5 -7.14 2.09 -10.72
C ASP A 5 -7.97 1.31 -9.72
N ALA A 6 -7.88 1.65 -8.44
CA ALA A 6 -8.67 1.03 -7.39
C ALA A 6 -10.18 1.16 -7.67
N LEU A 7 -10.66 2.36 -8.03
CA LEU A 7 -12.05 2.58 -8.42
C LEU A 7 -12.43 1.77 -9.67
N ALA A 8 -11.56 1.69 -10.68
CA ALA A 8 -11.82 0.90 -11.88
C ALA A 8 -11.84 -0.61 -11.61
N ALA A 9 -11.14 -1.07 -10.57
CA ALA A 9 -11.14 -2.45 -10.10
C ALA A 9 -12.31 -2.78 -9.15
N GLY A 10 -13.16 -1.80 -8.81
CA GLY A 10 -14.37 -2.00 -7.99
C GLY A 10 -14.21 -1.69 -6.50
N GLU A 11 -13.10 -1.08 -6.08
CA GLU A 11 -12.93 -0.61 -4.70
C GLU A 11 -13.91 0.55 -4.39
N SER A 12 -14.35 0.66 -3.13
CA SER A 12 -15.31 1.67 -2.74
C SER A 12 -14.65 3.04 -2.48
N VAL A 13 -15.36 4.12 -2.80
CA VAL A 13 -14.92 5.49 -2.48
C VAL A 13 -14.73 5.65 -0.98
N GLU A 14 -15.61 5.07 -0.18
CA GLU A 14 -15.55 5.14 1.29
C GLU A 14 -14.25 4.52 1.81
N ARG A 15 -13.90 3.30 1.39
CA ARG A 15 -12.64 2.65 1.78
C ARG A 15 -11.43 3.45 1.31
N ILE A 16 -11.43 3.96 0.08
CA ILE A 16 -10.33 4.80 -0.42
C ILE A 16 -10.14 6.06 0.43
N VAL A 17 -11.22 6.73 0.84
CA VAL A 17 -11.15 7.93 1.68
C VAL A 17 -10.63 7.59 3.08
N GLN A 18 -11.10 6.50 3.67
CA GLN A 18 -10.71 6.08 5.02
C GLN A 18 -9.29 5.50 5.10
N LEU A 19 -8.67 5.15 3.96
CA LEU A 19 -7.32 4.57 3.92
C LEU A 19 -6.25 5.48 4.56
N GLY A 20 -6.41 6.81 4.47
CA GLY A 20 -5.50 7.76 5.10
C GLY A 20 -5.60 7.82 6.63
N ALA A 21 -6.63 7.20 7.23
CA ALA A 21 -6.89 7.10 8.67
C ALA A 21 -7.29 5.66 9.03
N TRP A 22 -6.56 4.68 8.49
CA TRP A 22 -6.93 3.27 8.58
C TRP A 22 -6.84 2.73 10.02
N GLU A 23 -5.99 3.32 10.88
CA GLU A 23 -5.85 2.96 12.29
C GLU A 23 -7.13 3.20 13.09
N GLU A 24 -7.86 4.28 12.81
CA GLU A 24 -9.16 4.59 13.40
C GLU A 24 -10.31 3.92 12.62
N SER A 25 -10.06 3.55 11.37
CA SER A 25 -11.06 3.01 10.43
C SER A 25 -10.95 1.50 10.23
N ARG A 26 -10.38 0.77 11.19
CA ARG A 26 -10.05 -0.67 11.04
C ARG A 26 -11.23 -1.55 10.64
N HIS A 27 -12.45 -1.18 11.06
CA HIS A 27 -13.68 -1.90 10.76
C HIS A 27 -14.04 -1.94 9.26
N PHE A 28 -13.41 -1.11 8.43
CA PHE A 28 -13.56 -1.16 6.98
C PHE A 28 -12.72 -2.27 6.31
N TYR A 29 -11.72 -2.80 6.99
CA TYR A 29 -10.70 -3.68 6.42
C TYR A 29 -10.67 -5.05 7.12
N THR A 30 -10.31 -6.08 6.37
CA THR A 30 -10.08 -7.42 6.92
C THR A 30 -8.76 -7.49 7.68
N GLU A 31 -8.57 -8.47 8.56
CA GLU A 31 -7.30 -8.66 9.27
C GLU A 31 -6.10 -8.84 8.32
N LYS A 32 -6.30 -9.49 7.16
CA LYS A 32 -5.26 -9.63 6.12
C LYS A 32 -4.89 -8.27 5.52
N GLU A 33 -5.88 -7.41 5.25
CA GLU A 33 -5.64 -6.05 4.77
C GLU A 33 -4.96 -5.18 5.84
N LEU A 34 -5.39 -5.26 7.10
CA LEU A 34 -4.79 -4.52 8.20
C LEU A 34 -3.31 -4.90 8.40
N ALA A 35 -2.98 -6.19 8.34
CA ALA A 35 -1.60 -6.65 8.40
C ALA A 35 -0.77 -6.13 7.21
N ALA A 36 -1.38 -6.01 6.03
CA ALA A 36 -0.72 -5.42 4.86
C ALA A 36 -0.47 -3.91 5.02
N LEU A 37 -1.42 -3.17 5.61
CA LEU A 37 -1.29 -1.74 5.88
C LEU A 37 -0.21 -1.47 6.94
N GLU A 38 -0.22 -2.22 8.05
CA GLU A 38 0.82 -2.13 9.10
C GLU A 38 2.22 -2.40 8.52
N LEU A 39 2.37 -3.43 7.69
CA LEU A 39 3.64 -3.71 7.01
C LEU A 39 4.02 -2.59 6.01
N THR A 40 3.03 -2.05 5.29
CA THR A 40 3.24 -0.95 4.33
C THR A 40 3.82 0.28 5.01
N GLU A 41 3.31 0.66 6.17
CA GLU A 41 3.84 1.79 6.93
C GLU A 41 5.25 1.54 7.45
N ALA A 42 5.48 0.39 8.09
CA ALA A 42 6.78 0.04 8.65
C ALA A 42 7.90 -0.02 7.58
N VAL A 43 7.58 -0.51 6.38
CA VAL A 43 8.55 -0.54 5.26
C VAL A 43 8.71 0.83 4.60
N THR A 44 7.66 1.65 4.55
CA THR A 44 7.71 2.98 3.92
C THR A 44 8.54 3.96 4.74
N VAL A 45 8.42 3.91 6.08
CA VAL A 45 9.14 4.79 7.01
C VAL A 45 10.23 3.99 7.73
N LEU A 46 11.25 3.58 6.96
CA LEU A 46 12.40 2.81 7.46
C LEU A 46 13.47 3.74 8.06
N THR A 47 13.10 4.57 9.03
CA THR A 47 14.00 5.58 9.64
C THR A 47 14.64 5.12 10.94
N ASP A 48 13.98 4.23 11.68
CA ASP A 48 14.35 3.86 13.06
C ASP A 48 14.69 2.37 13.18
N GLY A 49 15.55 1.90 12.27
CA GLY A 49 16.06 0.53 12.25
C GLY A 49 15.32 -0.36 11.25
N PHE A 50 14.97 -1.56 11.70
CA PHE A 50 14.35 -2.58 10.86
C PHE A 50 12.82 -2.54 11.00
N VAL A 51 12.11 -3.20 10.07
CA VAL A 51 10.69 -3.51 10.25
C VAL A 51 10.55 -4.30 11.56
N PRO A 52 9.67 -3.89 12.51
CA PRO A 52 9.52 -4.61 13.76
C PRO A 52 9.10 -6.07 13.55
N ASP A 53 9.71 -6.99 14.31
CA ASP A 53 9.43 -8.43 14.22
C ASP A 53 7.94 -8.74 14.39
N GLU A 54 7.23 -8.02 15.26
CA GLU A 54 5.80 -8.20 15.50
C GLU A 54 4.93 -7.83 14.28
N VAL A 55 5.32 -6.80 13.52
CA VAL A 55 4.65 -6.38 12.30
C VAL A 55 4.88 -7.42 11.20
N TYR A 56 6.12 -7.87 11.04
CA TYR A 56 6.46 -8.91 10.07
C TYR A 56 5.73 -10.23 10.39
N ALA A 57 5.81 -10.70 11.64
CA ALA A 57 5.17 -11.94 12.07
C ALA A 57 3.64 -11.88 11.97
N LYS A 58 3.04 -10.69 12.09
CA LYS A 58 1.60 -10.53 11.85
C LYS A 58 1.26 -10.67 10.37
N ALA A 59 2.03 -10.07 9.48
CA ALA A 59 1.85 -10.26 8.04
C ALA A 59 2.05 -11.73 7.63
N GLU A 60 3.09 -12.39 8.14
CA GLU A 60 3.36 -13.81 7.89
C GLU A 60 2.19 -14.74 8.27
N LYS A 61 1.38 -14.39 9.28
CA LYS A 61 0.18 -15.17 9.64
C LYS A 61 -0.95 -15.10 8.61
N HIS A 62 -0.97 -14.09 7.75
CA HIS A 62 -2.07 -13.83 6.81
C HIS A 62 -1.71 -14.03 5.33
N PHE A 63 -0.42 -14.14 5.02
CA PHE A 63 0.10 -14.27 3.67
C PHE A 63 0.98 -15.52 3.55
N GLU A 64 0.78 -16.29 2.49
CA GLU A 64 1.75 -17.33 2.12
C GLU A 64 3.09 -16.67 1.77
N GLU A 65 4.20 -17.42 1.89
CA GLU A 65 5.55 -16.89 1.70
C GLU A 65 5.71 -16.11 0.38
N ALA A 66 5.19 -16.67 -0.73
CA ALA A 66 5.22 -16.02 -2.04
C ALA A 66 4.36 -14.75 -2.10
N GLU A 67 3.19 -14.73 -1.44
CA GLU A 67 2.33 -13.54 -1.39
C GLU A 67 2.97 -12.44 -0.53
N LEU A 68 3.60 -12.80 0.58
CA LEU A 68 4.31 -11.86 1.46
C LEU A 68 5.49 -11.21 0.72
N ALA A 69 6.27 -12.00 -0.03
CA ALA A 69 7.33 -11.47 -0.88
C ALA A 69 6.79 -10.50 -1.94
N GLN A 70 5.65 -10.82 -2.56
CA GLN A 70 4.98 -9.94 -3.52
C GLN A 70 4.47 -8.65 -2.87
N LEU A 71 3.93 -8.71 -1.65
CA LEU A 71 3.50 -7.55 -0.89
C LEU A 71 4.69 -6.61 -0.61
N ILE A 72 5.81 -7.15 -0.11
CA ILE A 72 7.03 -6.38 0.14
C ILE A 72 7.56 -5.76 -1.16
N ALA A 73 7.53 -6.51 -2.26
CA ALA A 73 7.93 -6.00 -3.57
C ALA A 73 7.02 -4.85 -4.03
N ALA A 74 5.70 -4.97 -3.86
CA ALA A 74 4.74 -3.92 -4.21
C ALA A 74 4.99 -2.63 -3.40
N ILE A 75 5.20 -2.75 -2.08
CA ILE A 75 5.52 -1.62 -1.19
C ILE A 75 6.83 -0.95 -1.62
N THR A 76 7.86 -1.74 -1.92
CA THR A 76 9.17 -1.24 -2.37
C THR A 76 9.06 -0.51 -3.71
N VAL A 77 8.32 -1.08 -4.66
CA VAL A 77 8.13 -0.49 -6.00
C VAL A 77 7.38 0.84 -5.91
N ILE A 78 6.29 0.93 -5.13
CA ILE A 78 5.59 2.22 -4.99
C ILE A 78 6.46 3.27 -4.28
N ASN A 79 7.28 2.85 -3.31
CA ASN A 79 8.27 3.71 -2.68
C ASN A 79 9.29 4.28 -3.68
N ALA A 80 9.75 3.47 -4.64
CA ALA A 80 10.64 3.92 -5.70
C ALA A 80 9.92 4.89 -6.66
N TRP A 81 8.71 4.55 -7.12
CA TRP A 81 7.92 5.41 -8.00
C TRP A 81 7.58 6.75 -7.38
N ASN A 82 7.25 6.79 -6.09
CA ASN A 82 7.00 8.03 -5.36
C ASN A 82 8.25 8.93 -5.36
N ARG A 83 9.44 8.36 -5.16
CA ARG A 83 10.72 9.10 -5.20
C ARG A 83 10.98 9.69 -6.58
N PHE A 84 10.77 8.92 -7.65
CA PHE A 84 10.87 9.46 -9.02
C PHE A 84 9.83 10.55 -9.29
N GLY A 85 8.56 10.29 -8.97
CA GLY A 85 7.46 11.22 -9.24
C GLY A 85 7.65 12.58 -8.56
N VAL A 86 8.04 12.56 -7.28
CA VAL A 86 8.31 13.78 -6.51
C VAL A 86 9.56 14.49 -7.02
N THR A 87 10.67 13.77 -7.21
CA THR A 87 11.96 14.36 -7.65
C THR A 87 11.84 15.00 -9.03
N CYS A 88 11.14 14.35 -9.96
CA CYS A 88 10.92 14.83 -11.32
C CYS A 88 9.73 15.80 -11.44
N ARG A 89 9.06 16.15 -10.33
CA ARG A 89 7.89 17.05 -10.29
C ARG A 89 6.79 16.65 -11.28
N MET A 90 6.49 15.35 -11.36
CA MET A 90 5.47 14.83 -12.27
C MET A 90 4.08 15.36 -11.91
N ALA A 91 3.40 15.99 -12.87
CA ALA A 91 2.04 16.51 -12.67
C ALA A 91 1.00 15.38 -12.69
N PRO A 92 0.16 15.22 -11.65
CA PRO A 92 -0.91 14.23 -11.64
C PRO A 92 -2.11 14.67 -12.49
N GLY A 93 -3.03 13.74 -12.78
CA GLY A 93 -4.34 14.03 -13.38
C GLY A 93 -4.55 13.47 -14.79
N HIS A 94 -3.49 13.23 -15.55
CA HIS A 94 -3.59 12.79 -16.94
C HIS A 94 -3.88 11.28 -17.11
N TYR A 95 -3.88 10.51 -16.02
CA TYR A 95 -3.59 9.07 -16.06
C TYR A 95 -4.55 8.11 -16.79
N ARG A 96 -5.87 7.98 -16.62
CA ARG A 96 -6.70 6.89 -17.24
C ARG A 96 -6.31 5.42 -16.91
N PRO A 97 -7.16 4.70 -16.14
CA PRO A 97 -6.97 3.26 -15.87
C PRO A 97 -6.78 2.42 -17.13
N GLY A 98 -5.81 1.51 -17.10
CA GLY A 98 -5.46 0.63 -18.21
C GLY A 98 -4.69 1.29 -19.36
N GLN A 99 -4.20 2.52 -19.18
CA GLN A 99 -3.40 3.23 -20.19
C GLN A 99 -2.05 2.54 -20.50
N TYR A 100 -1.45 1.88 -19.51
CA TYR A 100 -0.21 1.14 -19.66
C TYR A 100 -0.52 -0.33 -19.36
N LYS A 101 -0.62 -1.15 -20.40
CA LYS A 101 -0.77 -2.61 -20.34
C LYS A 101 0.50 -3.26 -20.83
#